data_AF-A0A7G3A614-F1
#
_entry.id   AF-A0A7G3A614-F1
#
_cell.length_a   1.000
_cell.length_b   1.000
_cell.length_c   1.000
_cell.angle_alpha   90.00
_cell.angle_beta   90.00
_cell.angle_gamma   90.00
#
_symmetry.space_group_name_H-M   'P 1'
#
loop_
_entity.id
_entity.type
_entity.pdbx_description
1 polymer ?
#
loop_
_entity_poly.entity_id
_entity_poly.type
_entity_poly.pdbx_seq_one_letter_code
_entity_poly.pdbx_strand_id
1 'polypeptide(L)'
;MRQTFDIKGGPQDGRAHLPLLRKALENMGLDGFYVPHDDEYQNEYLPDANERLAWVSGFTGSFGSAFVFTDKAVIFADGRYTIQAADQTDPELWDREAIPEPGAFGWLAKQDLSGKTVGYDPRLMSPNDVALLQAAAKKSGAALVAVDENPIDTAWTDRPPQPMAEVAPYHVKYAGVAHDEKRAEIGKALEEDGIDAAVLTSPSSLAWAFNIRGGDVMCTPLPLGRAILHKDGTADLFLDEAKVSPKLRKHLGNTVTVRPLSDIDEGLSELSGKTVSLDPDLASAWFFDTVEAAGGTIVRQRDPVALPRACKNEAEIKGTTAAHIRDGVALTRFLHWLDTEGQSGKVTEIEAAIRLENFRDEYDSLQDLSFPSISGAVEHGALPHYTVSEASNRTLELGSLYLIDSGGQYPDGTTDVTRTVPIGEPTADMIRHYTLVLKGHIALAIVRFPEGTTGTHLDVLARHALWQAGLDYQHGTGHGVGVYLGVHEGPHRIAKAWNAVPLMPGMIVSNEPGYYREGQYGIRIENLQYITPPAPIEGGEIDMLGFECLTFAPLARDLIDVKLLTKEERKYVNDYHKLVWKRLNRKLPDDAKAWLKEATKRI
;
A
#
# COMPACT_ATOMS: atom_id res chain seq x y z
N MET A 1 -8.38 19.02 8.88
CA MET A 1 -7.24 18.84 7.96
C MET A 1 -6.43 17.68 8.47
N ARG A 2 -6.50 16.57 7.76
CA ARG A 2 -5.87 15.28 8.08
C ARG A 2 -4.55 15.08 7.34
N GLN A 3 -4.36 15.83 6.26
CA GLN A 3 -3.11 15.90 5.51
C GLN A 3 -2.38 17.20 5.87
N THR A 4 -1.04 17.17 5.86
CA THR A 4 -0.24 18.39 5.81
C THR A 4 0.42 18.49 4.45
N PHE A 5 0.67 19.72 3.99
CA PHE A 5 1.31 20.00 2.70
C PHE A 5 2.71 20.56 2.90
N ASP A 6 3.30 20.28 4.07
CA ASP A 6 4.63 20.73 4.44
C ASP A 6 5.66 20.10 3.50
N ILE A 7 6.74 20.84 3.22
CA ILE A 7 7.88 20.31 2.48
C ILE A 7 8.57 19.27 3.36
N LYS A 8 8.51 17.99 2.96
CA LYS A 8 9.24 16.90 3.59
C LYS A 8 10.45 16.51 2.76
N GLY A 9 11.55 16.20 3.44
CA GLY A 9 12.78 15.76 2.79
C GLY A 9 13.50 16.86 2.03
N GLY A 10 14.43 16.44 1.18
CA GLY A 10 15.16 17.30 0.26
C GLY A 10 16.68 17.25 0.43
N PRO A 11 17.44 17.81 -0.54
CA PRO A 11 18.89 17.67 -0.59
C PRO A 11 19.61 18.20 0.65
N GLN A 12 19.01 19.16 1.35
CA GLN A 12 19.55 19.73 2.58
C GLN A 12 19.64 18.71 3.72
N ASP A 13 18.72 17.76 3.79
CA ASP A 13 18.71 16.74 4.85
C ASP A 13 19.87 15.77 4.60
N GLY A 14 20.03 15.33 3.35
CA GLY A 14 21.19 14.53 2.93
C GLY A 14 22.53 15.22 3.21
N ARG A 15 22.65 16.53 2.94
CA ARG A 15 23.86 17.31 3.28
C ARG A 15 24.15 17.35 4.77
N ALA A 16 23.11 17.43 5.61
CA ALA A 16 23.26 17.51 7.06
C ALA A 16 23.59 16.15 7.69
N HIS A 17 22.93 15.08 7.25
CA HIS A 17 22.92 13.79 7.95
C HIS A 17 23.88 12.74 7.39
N LEU A 18 24.17 12.75 6.08
CA LEU A 18 25.11 11.79 5.47
C LEU A 18 26.50 11.77 6.15
N PRO A 19 27.11 12.93 6.52
CA PRO A 19 28.37 12.93 7.25
C PRO A 19 28.28 12.28 8.65
N LEU A 20 27.12 12.37 9.31
CA LEU A 20 26.89 11.77 10.63
C LEU A 20 26.86 10.25 10.52
N LEU A 21 26.16 9.71 9.52
CA LEU A 21 26.17 8.27 9.26
C LEU A 21 27.59 7.79 8.95
N ARG A 22 28.33 8.46 8.05
CA ARG A 22 29.71 8.06 7.70
C ARG A 22 30.61 7.98 8.93
N LYS A 23 30.50 8.94 9.85
CA LYS A 23 31.23 8.91 11.13
C LYS A 23 30.82 7.71 12.01
N ALA A 24 29.53 7.36 12.05
CA ALA A 24 29.06 6.17 12.76
C ALA A 24 29.64 4.88 12.14
N LEU A 25 29.68 4.78 10.80
CA LEU A 25 30.30 3.65 10.10
C LEU A 25 31.78 3.50 10.45
N GLU A 26 32.54 4.60 10.43
CA GLU A 26 33.96 4.61 10.83
C GLU A 26 34.16 4.11 12.27
N ASN A 27 33.33 4.58 13.22
CA ASN A 27 33.40 4.14 14.62
C ASN A 27 33.10 2.64 14.80
N MET A 28 32.25 2.09 13.93
CA MET A 28 31.87 0.66 13.94
C MET A 28 32.80 -0.21 13.08
N GLY A 29 33.82 0.39 12.43
CA GLY A 29 34.74 -0.34 11.55
C GLY A 29 34.09 -0.85 10.26
N LEU A 30 33.03 -0.19 9.79
CA LEU A 30 32.32 -0.52 8.55
C LEU A 30 32.79 0.41 7.41
N ASP A 31 32.97 -0.15 6.22
CA ASP A 31 33.25 0.63 5.01
C ASP A 31 31.97 1.06 4.27
N GLY A 32 30.87 0.35 4.50
CA GLY A 32 29.57 0.71 3.96
C GLY A 32 28.41 0.08 4.72
N PHE A 33 27.19 0.52 4.41
CA PHE A 33 25.97 0.07 5.06
C PHE A 33 24.80 0.09 4.07
N TYR A 34 23.96 -0.94 4.13
CA TYR A 34 22.70 -0.99 3.38
C TYR A 34 21.57 -0.36 4.19
N VAL A 35 20.86 0.59 3.58
CA VAL A 35 19.72 1.30 4.19
C VAL A 35 18.47 0.99 3.37
N PRO A 36 17.62 0.05 3.80
CA PRO A 36 16.31 -0.13 3.19
C PRO A 36 15.37 1.03 3.55
N HIS A 37 14.28 1.18 2.81
CA HIS A 37 13.14 1.96 3.26
C HIS A 37 12.45 1.26 4.45
N ASP A 38 12.29 -0.06 4.39
CA ASP A 38 11.53 -0.87 5.34
C ASP A 38 11.95 -0.69 6.82
N ASP A 39 10.95 -0.74 7.71
CA ASP A 39 11.13 -0.78 9.15
C ASP A 39 11.08 -2.22 9.71
N GLU A 40 11.20 -2.37 11.02
CA GLU A 40 11.22 -3.68 11.70
C GLU A 40 9.89 -4.44 11.55
N TYR A 41 8.83 -3.75 11.11
CA TYR A 41 7.47 -4.26 10.90
C TYR A 41 7.15 -4.47 9.42
N GLN A 42 8.06 -4.05 8.52
CA GLN A 42 7.89 -4.07 7.06
C GLN A 42 6.63 -3.30 6.62
N ASN A 43 6.42 -2.14 7.24
CA ASN A 43 5.34 -1.24 6.86
C ASN A 43 5.65 -0.52 5.54
N GLU A 44 4.59 -0.20 4.79
CA GLU A 44 4.69 0.69 3.63
C GLU A 44 4.80 2.17 4.02
N TYR A 45 4.01 2.60 5.00
CA TYR A 45 4.14 3.92 5.61
C TYR A 45 4.82 3.76 6.95
N LEU A 46 5.89 4.53 7.17
CA LEU A 46 6.70 4.39 8.36
C LEU A 46 6.29 5.44 9.39
N PRO A 47 6.38 5.13 10.69
CA PRO A 47 6.45 6.17 11.70
C PRO A 47 7.65 7.09 11.44
N ASP A 48 7.54 8.38 11.77
CA ASP A 48 8.65 9.35 11.57
C ASP A 48 9.95 8.89 12.24
N ALA A 49 9.86 8.16 13.36
CA ALA A 49 11.02 7.58 14.05
C ALA A 49 11.74 6.50 13.24
N ASN A 50 11.11 5.92 12.22
CA ASN A 50 11.63 4.80 11.43
C ASN A 50 12.08 5.21 10.02
N GLU A 51 11.89 6.49 9.65
CA GLU A 51 12.23 7.10 8.36
C GLU A 51 13.75 7.28 8.14
N ARG A 52 14.51 6.19 8.28
CA ARG A 52 15.98 6.18 8.25
C ARG A 52 16.55 6.53 6.88
N LEU A 53 15.93 6.02 5.81
CA LEU A 53 16.33 6.34 4.43
C LEU A 53 16.08 7.83 4.15
N ALA A 54 14.91 8.35 4.53
CA ALA A 54 14.59 9.77 4.39
C ALA A 54 15.52 10.64 5.22
N TRP A 55 15.81 10.27 6.47
CA TRP A 55 16.73 11.01 7.33
C TRP A 55 18.12 11.15 6.69
N VAL A 56 18.70 10.06 6.21
CA VAL A 56 20.08 10.10 5.68
C VAL A 56 20.19 10.74 4.30
N SER A 57 19.15 10.63 3.46
CA SER A 57 19.23 11.02 2.04
C SER A 57 18.40 12.26 1.66
N GLY A 58 17.34 12.54 2.42
CA GLY A 58 16.28 13.48 2.05
C GLY A 58 15.16 12.88 1.18
N PHE A 59 15.29 11.63 0.70
CA PHE A 59 14.28 10.99 -0.14
C PHE A 59 13.10 10.44 0.67
N THR A 60 11.88 10.84 0.34
CA THR A 60 10.66 10.49 1.09
C THR A 60 9.67 9.65 0.27
N GLY A 61 10.12 8.96 -0.77
CA GLY A 61 9.25 8.03 -1.51
C GLY A 61 9.07 6.73 -0.73
N SER A 62 7.88 6.11 -0.81
CA SER A 62 7.55 4.89 -0.05
C SER A 62 8.18 3.60 -0.61
N PHE A 63 9.06 3.72 -1.61
CA PHE A 63 9.80 2.59 -2.15
C PHE A 63 11.19 3.03 -2.61
N GLY A 64 12.21 2.57 -1.89
CA GLY A 64 13.60 2.83 -2.23
C GLY A 64 14.56 2.14 -1.27
N SER A 65 15.84 2.23 -1.59
CA SER A 65 16.93 1.79 -0.72
C SER A 65 18.21 2.51 -1.08
N ALA A 66 19.22 2.40 -0.22
CA ALA A 66 20.52 3.00 -0.46
C ALA A 66 21.68 2.09 -0.02
N PHE A 67 22.83 2.27 -0.67
CA PHE A 67 24.11 1.90 -0.10
C PHE A 67 24.88 3.17 0.24
N VAL A 68 25.29 3.30 1.51
CA VAL A 68 26.14 4.40 1.98
C VAL A 68 27.51 3.84 2.32
N PHE A 69 28.55 4.37 1.68
CA PHE A 69 29.95 4.08 1.97
C PHE A 69 30.62 5.32 2.61
N THR A 70 31.82 5.11 3.16
CA THR A 70 32.62 6.19 3.75
C THR A 70 32.98 7.29 2.75
N ASP A 71 33.04 6.98 1.45
CA ASP A 71 33.44 7.91 0.37
C ASP A 71 32.35 8.18 -0.68
N LYS A 72 31.35 7.31 -0.83
CA LYS A 72 30.25 7.47 -1.81
C LYS A 72 28.90 7.05 -1.25
N ALA A 73 27.80 7.48 -1.87
CA ALA A 73 26.45 7.05 -1.53
C ALA A 73 25.63 6.89 -2.81
N VAL A 74 24.79 5.86 -2.86
CA VAL A 74 23.91 5.58 -4.00
C VAL A 74 22.51 5.28 -3.51
N ILE A 75 21.50 5.85 -4.17
CA ILE A 75 20.09 5.61 -3.90
C ILE A 75 19.42 4.95 -5.10
N PHE A 76 18.47 4.05 -4.81
CA PHE A 76 17.69 3.32 -5.79
C PHE A 76 16.21 3.54 -5.54
N ALA A 77 15.48 3.90 -6.59
CA ALA A 77 14.04 4.09 -6.58
C ALA A 77 13.43 3.56 -7.88
N ASP A 78 12.19 3.08 -7.83
CA ASP A 78 11.51 2.57 -9.03
C ASP A 78 10.95 3.71 -9.91
N GLY A 79 10.32 3.34 -11.03
CA GLY A 79 9.78 4.30 -12.01
C GLY A 79 8.81 5.34 -11.43
N ARG A 80 8.14 5.04 -10.30
CA ARG A 80 7.22 5.96 -9.63
C ARG A 80 7.94 7.15 -8.99
N TYR A 81 9.21 6.96 -8.63
CA TYR A 81 9.97 7.86 -7.76
C TYR A 81 11.26 8.42 -8.37
N THR A 82 11.57 8.11 -9.64
CA THR A 82 12.81 8.58 -10.29
C THR A 82 12.97 10.10 -10.27
N ILE A 83 11.91 10.84 -10.58
CA ILE A 83 11.91 12.32 -10.56
C ILE A 83 12.01 12.84 -9.13
N GLN A 84 11.22 12.27 -8.20
CA GLN A 84 11.27 12.65 -6.79
C GLN A 84 12.65 12.43 -6.17
N ALA A 85 13.30 11.29 -6.45
CA ALA A 85 14.66 11.00 -6.02
C ALA A 85 15.66 12.01 -6.60
N ALA A 86 15.45 12.46 -7.84
CA ALA A 86 16.29 13.47 -8.45
C ALA A 86 16.16 14.85 -7.76
N ASP A 87 14.94 15.23 -7.37
CA ASP A 87 14.67 16.50 -6.71
C ASP A 87 15.06 16.51 -5.23
N GLN A 88 14.92 15.37 -4.55
CA GLN A 88 15.09 15.27 -3.10
C GLN A 88 16.49 14.87 -2.63
N THR A 89 17.40 14.48 -3.53
CA THR A 89 18.77 14.10 -3.16
C THR A 89 19.82 15.02 -3.80
N ASP A 90 20.88 15.33 -3.04
CA ASP A 90 21.96 16.19 -3.53
C ASP A 90 22.84 15.43 -4.55
N PRO A 91 22.92 15.89 -5.82
CA PRO A 91 23.66 15.19 -6.87
C PRO A 91 25.18 15.21 -6.68
N GLU A 92 25.73 16.04 -5.79
CA GLU A 92 27.16 16.00 -5.44
C GLU A 92 27.47 14.93 -4.38
N LEU A 93 26.46 14.47 -3.64
CA LEU A 93 26.60 13.51 -2.55
C LEU A 93 26.04 12.13 -2.89
N TRP A 94 25.02 12.07 -3.75
CA TRP A 94 24.25 10.87 -4.04
C TRP A 94 24.25 10.54 -5.54
N ASP A 95 24.78 9.37 -5.87
CA ASP A 95 24.50 8.72 -7.15
C ASP A 95 23.06 8.20 -7.15
N ARG A 96 22.39 8.31 -8.30
CA ARG A 96 21.00 7.87 -8.47
C ARG A 96 20.95 6.81 -9.55
N GLU A 97 20.48 5.62 -9.18
CA GLU A 97 20.47 4.46 -10.06
C GLU A 97 19.05 3.89 -10.17
N ALA A 98 18.69 3.44 -11.37
CA ALA A 98 17.50 2.62 -11.53
C ALA A 98 17.70 1.29 -10.80
N ILE A 99 16.62 0.69 -10.28
CA ILE A 99 16.68 -0.60 -9.58
C ILE A 99 17.08 -1.71 -10.58
N PRO A 100 18.26 -2.33 -10.46
CA PRO A 100 18.63 -3.47 -11.29
C PRO A 100 17.98 -4.75 -10.77
N GLU A 101 18.15 -5.86 -11.48
CA GLU A 101 17.77 -7.20 -10.98
C GLU A 101 18.94 -7.84 -10.20
N PRO A 102 18.74 -8.45 -9.01
CA PRO A 102 17.51 -8.56 -8.22
C PRO A 102 17.43 -7.46 -7.14
N GLY A 103 17.00 -6.26 -7.48
CA GLY A 103 17.00 -5.10 -6.59
C GLY A 103 18.36 -4.37 -6.53
N ALA A 104 18.53 -3.48 -5.55
CA ALA A 104 19.78 -2.75 -5.30
C ALA A 104 21.02 -3.66 -5.19
N PHE A 105 20.82 -4.92 -4.78
CA PHE A 105 21.86 -5.95 -4.69
C PHE A 105 22.50 -6.26 -6.05
N GLY A 106 21.75 -6.13 -7.14
CA GLY A 106 22.29 -6.27 -8.50
C GLY A 106 23.34 -5.21 -8.85
N TRP A 107 23.25 -4.01 -8.25
CA TRP A 107 24.26 -2.96 -8.36
C TRP A 107 25.48 -3.29 -7.51
N LEU A 108 25.28 -3.72 -6.25
CA LEU A 108 26.36 -4.10 -5.34
C LEU A 108 27.24 -5.19 -5.98
N ALA A 109 26.62 -6.19 -6.59
CA ALA A 109 27.27 -7.34 -7.20
C ALA A 109 28.18 -7.00 -8.41
N LYS A 110 28.12 -5.76 -8.91
CA LYS A 110 28.96 -5.25 -10.03
C LYS A 110 30.12 -4.36 -9.54
N GLN A 111 30.17 -4.04 -8.25
CA GLN A 111 31.23 -3.23 -7.66
C GLN A 111 32.49 -4.07 -7.41
N ASP A 112 33.64 -3.41 -7.28
CA ASP A 112 34.84 -4.01 -6.67
C ASP A 112 35.02 -3.44 -5.27
N LEU A 113 34.71 -4.27 -4.27
CA LEU A 113 34.74 -3.95 -2.84
C LEU A 113 35.67 -4.93 -2.11
N SER A 114 36.71 -5.42 -2.81
CA SER A 114 37.67 -6.36 -2.26
C SER A 114 38.32 -5.81 -0.98
N GLY A 115 38.15 -6.54 0.14
CA GLY A 115 38.69 -6.18 1.45
C GLY A 115 37.86 -5.14 2.22
N LYS A 116 36.69 -4.75 1.71
CA LYS A 116 35.74 -3.84 2.37
C LYS A 116 34.71 -4.60 3.20
N THR A 117 34.24 -3.99 4.28
CA THR A 117 33.17 -4.55 5.14
C THR A 117 31.88 -3.75 4.98
N VAL A 118 30.80 -4.41 4.56
CA VAL A 118 29.48 -3.81 4.40
C VAL A 118 28.53 -4.34 5.48
N GLY A 119 27.94 -3.43 6.25
CA GLY A 119 26.97 -3.74 7.28
C GLY A 119 25.53 -3.80 6.74
N TYR A 120 24.66 -4.55 7.43
CA TYR A 120 23.21 -4.48 7.29
C TYR A 120 22.54 -4.72 8.65
N ASP A 121 21.34 -4.17 8.84
CA ASP A 121 20.53 -4.40 10.03
C ASP A 121 19.63 -5.64 9.83
N PRO A 122 19.85 -6.75 10.58
CA PRO A 122 19.06 -7.97 10.44
C PRO A 122 17.61 -7.81 10.88
N ARG A 123 17.24 -6.72 11.58
CA ARG A 123 15.87 -6.43 12.00
C ARG A 123 15.03 -5.81 10.89
N LEU A 124 15.66 -5.25 9.85
CA LEU A 124 14.99 -4.54 8.75
C LEU A 124 14.89 -5.35 7.45
N MET A 125 15.54 -6.52 7.39
CA MET A 125 15.62 -7.31 6.15
C MET A 125 15.05 -8.71 6.34
N SER A 126 14.29 -9.18 5.36
CA SER A 126 13.86 -10.59 5.31
C SER A 126 15.07 -11.51 5.10
N PRO A 127 15.04 -12.77 5.55
CA PRO A 127 16.13 -13.72 5.27
C PRO A 127 16.30 -14.00 3.77
N ASN A 128 15.25 -13.85 2.95
CA ASN A 128 15.35 -13.97 1.50
C ASN A 128 16.15 -12.80 0.90
N ASP A 129 15.93 -11.57 1.37
CA ASP A 129 16.72 -10.41 0.95
C ASP A 129 18.16 -10.49 1.44
N VAL A 130 18.38 -10.95 2.68
CA VAL A 130 19.73 -11.18 3.21
C VAL A 130 20.49 -12.19 2.36
N ALA A 131 19.85 -13.28 1.90
CA ALA A 131 20.51 -14.24 1.01
C ALA A 131 20.91 -13.62 -0.34
N LEU A 132 20.09 -12.74 -0.91
CA LEU A 132 20.41 -12.00 -2.13
C LEU A 132 21.56 -11.00 -1.89
N LEU A 133 21.53 -10.27 -0.78
CA LEU A 133 22.59 -9.34 -0.38
C LEU A 133 23.92 -10.06 -0.14
N GLN A 134 23.90 -11.23 0.53
CA GLN A 134 25.08 -12.08 0.74
C GLN A 134 25.68 -12.56 -0.59
N ALA A 135 24.85 -13.00 -1.53
CA ALA A 135 25.31 -13.40 -2.86
C ALA A 135 25.94 -12.22 -3.63
N ALA A 136 25.35 -11.03 -3.53
CA ALA A 136 25.87 -9.81 -4.13
C ALA A 136 27.20 -9.37 -3.52
N ALA A 137 27.31 -9.34 -2.18
CA ALA A 137 28.53 -9.00 -1.45
C ALA A 137 29.69 -9.96 -1.78
N LYS A 138 29.40 -11.27 -1.85
CA LYS A 138 30.39 -12.27 -2.28
C LYS A 138 30.93 -11.99 -3.68
N LYS A 139 30.05 -11.58 -4.61
CA LYS A 139 30.45 -11.28 -5.99
C LYS A 139 31.27 -10.00 -6.11
N SER A 140 31.01 -9.01 -5.26
CA SER A 140 31.78 -7.76 -5.21
C SER A 140 33.10 -7.86 -4.44
N GLY A 141 33.30 -8.94 -3.68
CA GLY A 141 34.49 -9.12 -2.83
C GLY A 141 34.38 -8.49 -1.44
N ALA A 142 33.21 -7.97 -1.07
CA ALA A 142 32.94 -7.41 0.25
C ALA A 142 32.69 -8.51 1.29
N ALA A 143 33.14 -8.27 2.53
CA ALA A 143 32.64 -8.98 3.70
C ALA A 143 31.30 -8.39 4.14
N LEU A 144 30.28 -9.22 4.33
CA LEU A 144 28.97 -8.78 4.83
C LEU A 144 28.86 -9.07 6.32
N VAL A 145 28.40 -8.08 7.11
CA VAL A 145 28.26 -8.19 8.57
C VAL A 145 26.87 -7.73 9.01
N ALA A 146 26.18 -8.55 9.81
CA ALA A 146 24.98 -8.12 10.52
C ALA A 146 25.39 -7.23 11.69
N VAL A 147 24.76 -6.06 11.83
CA VAL A 147 25.03 -5.13 12.95
C VAL A 147 24.05 -5.37 14.10
N ASP A 148 24.52 -5.25 15.34
CA ASP A 148 23.67 -5.35 16.53
C ASP A 148 22.84 -4.06 16.75
N GLU A 149 23.47 -2.91 16.50
CA GLU A 149 22.88 -1.57 16.58
C GLU A 149 22.90 -0.90 15.21
N ASN A 150 21.79 -0.25 14.83
CA ASN A 150 21.71 0.45 13.56
C ASN A 150 22.57 1.74 13.59
N PRO A 151 23.54 1.93 12.67
CA PRO A 151 24.43 3.09 12.68
C PRO A 151 23.69 4.44 12.52
N ILE A 152 22.52 4.44 11.87
CA ILE A 152 21.68 5.64 11.75
C ILE A 152 21.10 6.00 13.12
N ASP A 153 20.63 5.01 13.88
CA ASP A 153 20.01 5.23 15.19
C ASP A 153 21.03 5.80 16.20
N THR A 154 22.30 5.40 16.10
CA THR A 154 23.40 5.98 16.89
C THR A 154 23.74 7.42 16.46
N ALA A 155 23.56 7.75 15.18
CA ALA A 155 23.88 9.06 14.61
C ALA A 155 22.73 10.09 14.73
N TRP A 156 21.49 9.63 14.81
CA TRP A 156 20.28 10.46 14.81
C TRP A 156 19.94 10.97 16.22
N THR A 157 20.61 12.03 16.64
CA THR A 157 20.53 12.54 18.03
C THR A 157 19.18 13.15 18.43
N ASP A 158 18.39 13.58 17.46
CA ASP A 158 17.06 14.18 17.61
C ASP A 158 15.97 13.29 16.99
N ARG A 159 16.18 11.97 17.00
CA ARG A 159 15.22 10.98 16.50
C ARG A 159 13.86 11.16 17.17
N PRO A 160 12.76 11.25 16.40
CA PRO A 160 11.41 11.30 16.95
C PRO A 160 11.12 10.08 17.84
N PRO A 161 10.27 10.22 18.87
CA PRO A 161 9.85 9.07 19.66
C PRO A 161 9.01 8.10 18.81
N GLN A 162 9.09 6.81 19.14
CA GLN A 162 8.18 5.81 18.58
C GLN A 162 6.72 6.19 18.89
N PRO A 163 5.78 5.93 17.97
CA PRO A 163 4.37 6.24 18.19
C PRO A 163 3.79 5.35 19.30
N MET A 164 2.93 5.96 20.12
CA MET A 164 2.32 5.36 21.32
C MET A 164 0.80 5.47 21.31
N ALA A 165 0.19 5.30 20.13
CA ALA A 165 -1.27 5.35 20.02
C ALA A 165 -1.91 4.17 20.78
N GLU A 166 -2.99 4.44 21.53
CA GLU A 166 -3.71 3.38 22.25
C GLU A 166 -4.27 2.34 21.28
N VAL A 167 -4.09 1.05 21.60
CA VAL A 167 -4.65 -0.05 20.83
C VAL A 167 -6.10 -0.30 21.26
N ALA A 168 -7.02 -0.21 20.30
CA ALA A 168 -8.45 -0.27 20.54
C ALA A 168 -9.07 -1.59 20.04
N PRO A 169 -10.02 -2.19 20.78
CA PRO A 169 -10.82 -3.30 20.30
C PRO A 169 -11.62 -2.97 19.04
N TYR A 170 -11.61 -3.89 18.08
CA TYR A 170 -12.42 -3.86 16.87
C TYR A 170 -13.67 -4.73 17.04
N HIS A 171 -14.84 -4.14 16.84
CA HIS A 171 -16.09 -4.78 17.21
C HIS A 171 -16.47 -5.90 16.22
N VAL A 172 -16.91 -7.06 16.73
CA VAL A 172 -17.28 -8.24 15.92
C VAL A 172 -18.34 -7.94 14.85
N LYS A 173 -19.28 -7.02 15.12
CA LYS A 173 -20.25 -6.52 14.12
C LYS A 173 -19.63 -6.05 12.79
N TYR A 174 -18.38 -5.57 12.81
CA TYR A 174 -17.63 -5.18 11.62
C TYR A 174 -16.72 -6.31 11.14
N ALA A 175 -16.05 -7.00 12.07
CA ALA A 175 -15.14 -8.09 11.73
C ALA A 175 -15.83 -9.36 11.21
N GLY A 176 -17.12 -9.55 11.46
CA GLY A 176 -17.91 -10.73 11.13
C GLY A 176 -17.66 -11.94 12.03
N VAL A 177 -16.40 -12.17 12.42
CA VAL A 177 -15.95 -13.32 13.22
C VAL A 177 -15.20 -12.84 14.46
N ALA A 178 -15.44 -13.50 15.60
CA ALA A 178 -14.76 -13.19 16.86
C ALA A 178 -13.27 -13.56 16.79
N HIS A 179 -12.45 -12.88 17.59
CA HIS A 179 -11.00 -12.99 17.47
C HIS A 179 -10.47 -14.33 18.03
N ASP A 180 -11.13 -14.90 19.02
CA ASP A 180 -10.88 -16.25 19.54
C ASP A 180 -11.21 -17.33 18.50
N GLU A 181 -12.33 -17.20 17.80
CA GLU A 181 -12.70 -18.09 16.69
C GLU A 181 -11.65 -18.06 15.56
N LYS A 182 -11.21 -16.86 15.14
CA LYS A 182 -10.15 -16.68 14.14
C LYS A 182 -8.86 -17.39 14.53
N ARG A 183 -8.39 -17.17 15.77
CA ARG A 183 -7.15 -17.78 16.28
C ARG A 183 -7.28 -19.29 16.43
N ALA A 184 -8.43 -19.80 16.84
CA ALA A 184 -8.66 -21.23 16.95
C ALA A 184 -8.61 -21.93 15.58
N GLU A 185 -9.17 -21.32 14.53
CA GLU A 185 -9.10 -21.84 13.16
C GLU A 185 -7.65 -21.87 12.64
N ILE A 186 -6.90 -20.78 12.85
CA ILE A 186 -5.48 -20.72 12.49
C ILE A 186 -4.67 -21.75 13.29
N GLY A 187 -4.89 -21.84 14.60
CA GLY A 187 -4.20 -22.80 15.47
C GLY A 187 -4.42 -24.24 15.01
N LYS A 188 -5.66 -24.58 14.64
CA LYS A 188 -5.99 -25.89 14.07
C LYS A 188 -5.21 -26.17 12.78
N ALA A 189 -5.09 -25.19 11.88
CA ALA A 189 -4.30 -25.35 10.66
C ALA A 189 -2.81 -25.59 10.97
N LEU A 190 -2.25 -24.89 11.96
CA LEU A 190 -0.89 -25.14 12.44
C LEU A 190 -0.74 -26.57 12.99
N GLU A 191 -1.71 -27.04 13.79
CA GLU A 191 -1.70 -28.41 14.32
C GLU A 191 -1.74 -29.47 13.20
N GLU A 192 -2.58 -29.28 12.19
CA GLU A 192 -2.70 -30.16 11.02
C GLU A 192 -1.38 -30.26 10.23
N ASP A 193 -0.60 -29.17 10.19
CA ASP A 193 0.74 -29.12 9.57
C ASP A 193 1.88 -29.57 10.51
N GLY A 194 1.57 -29.95 11.76
CA GLY A 194 2.57 -30.38 12.74
C GLY A 194 3.41 -29.24 13.31
N ILE A 195 2.89 -28.01 13.27
CA ILE A 195 3.55 -26.79 13.73
C ILE A 195 3.02 -26.43 15.13
N ASP A 196 3.91 -26.08 16.06
CA ASP A 196 3.53 -25.75 17.44
C ASP A 196 3.07 -24.30 17.60
N ALA A 197 3.72 -23.36 16.89
CA ALA A 197 3.39 -21.95 16.96
C ALA A 197 3.73 -21.21 15.65
N ALA A 198 3.09 -20.07 15.42
CA ALA A 198 3.45 -19.10 14.40
C ALA A 198 3.85 -17.78 15.03
N VAL A 199 4.98 -17.22 14.59
CA VAL A 199 5.41 -15.86 14.99
C VAL A 199 4.85 -14.87 13.97
N LEU A 200 3.98 -13.99 14.45
CA LEU A 200 3.34 -12.95 13.65
C LEU A 200 4.10 -11.64 13.78
N THR A 201 4.71 -11.19 12.69
CA THR A 201 5.48 -9.94 12.61
C THR A 201 4.69 -8.78 12.01
N SER A 202 3.72 -9.08 11.13
CA SER A 202 2.93 -8.08 10.42
C SER A 202 1.87 -7.42 11.33
N PRO A 203 1.88 -6.07 11.49
CA PRO A 203 0.85 -5.35 12.24
C PRO A 203 -0.57 -5.59 11.70
N SER A 204 -0.71 -5.75 10.39
CA SER A 204 -2.00 -6.05 9.74
C SER A 204 -2.55 -7.42 10.16
N SER A 205 -1.68 -8.40 10.38
CA SER A 205 -2.06 -9.73 10.86
C SER A 205 -2.46 -9.70 12.33
N LEU A 206 -1.75 -8.94 13.15
CA LEU A 206 -2.13 -8.68 14.54
C LEU A 206 -3.52 -8.00 14.62
N ALA A 207 -3.71 -6.93 13.85
CA ALA A 207 -4.97 -6.19 13.82
C ALA A 207 -6.17 -7.11 13.47
N TRP A 208 -6.01 -8.00 12.51
CA TRP A 208 -7.08 -8.90 12.08
C TRP A 208 -7.30 -10.08 13.02
N ALA A 209 -6.24 -10.79 13.42
CA ALA A 209 -6.33 -12.02 14.21
C ALA A 209 -6.82 -11.76 15.65
N PHE A 210 -6.57 -10.56 16.19
CA PHE A 210 -6.98 -10.17 17.53
C PHE A 210 -8.22 -9.26 17.53
N ASN A 211 -8.77 -8.90 16.35
CA ASN A 211 -9.78 -7.86 16.20
C ASN A 211 -9.41 -6.60 17.02
N ILE A 212 -8.27 -6.01 16.70
CA ILE A 212 -7.77 -4.77 17.31
C ILE A 212 -7.33 -3.80 16.22
N ARG A 213 -7.20 -2.52 16.56
CA ARG A 213 -6.70 -1.45 15.69
C ARG A 213 -5.77 -0.54 16.47
N GLY A 214 -4.80 0.04 15.79
CA GLY A 214 -3.91 1.06 16.36
C GLY A 214 -4.01 2.37 15.59
N GLY A 215 -3.16 3.32 15.97
CA GLY A 215 -2.99 4.60 15.27
C GLY A 215 -1.52 4.98 15.16
N ASP A 216 -0.64 3.97 15.16
CA ASP A 216 0.81 4.18 15.15
C ASP A 216 1.36 4.46 13.75
N VAL A 217 0.65 4.00 12.73
CA VAL A 217 1.00 4.17 11.32
C VAL A 217 0.03 5.16 10.69
N MET A 218 0.56 6.17 10.01
CA MET A 218 -0.30 7.17 9.35
C MET A 218 -1.20 6.51 8.30
N CYS A 219 -2.44 6.99 8.19
CA CYS A 219 -3.44 6.52 7.23
C CYS A 219 -3.85 5.04 7.32
N THR A 220 -3.19 4.24 8.17
CA THR A 220 -3.45 2.81 8.31
C THR A 220 -3.62 2.45 9.79
N PRO A 221 -4.78 1.93 10.23
CA PRO A 221 -5.08 1.74 11.64
C PRO A 221 -4.39 0.50 12.26
N LEU A 222 -3.06 0.47 12.19
CA LEU A 222 -2.20 -0.65 12.58
C LEU A 222 -1.70 -0.49 14.03
N PRO A 223 -1.79 -1.55 14.85
CA PRO A 223 -1.10 -1.62 16.12
C PRO A 223 0.32 -2.16 15.89
N LEU A 224 1.34 -1.37 16.24
CA LEU A 224 2.72 -1.87 16.20
C LEU A 224 2.98 -2.79 17.40
N GLY A 225 3.14 -4.09 17.11
CA GLY A 225 3.45 -5.14 18.08
C GLY A 225 3.89 -6.45 17.42
N ARG A 226 4.07 -7.50 18.22
CA ARG A 226 4.34 -8.88 17.76
C ARG A 226 3.40 -9.87 18.42
N ALA A 227 3.24 -11.04 17.84
CA ALA A 227 2.52 -12.12 18.52
C ALA A 227 3.15 -13.48 18.28
N ILE A 228 3.00 -14.38 19.24
CA ILE A 228 3.23 -15.82 19.10
C ILE A 228 1.87 -16.48 19.22
N LEU A 229 1.38 -17.07 18.13
CA LEU A 229 0.10 -17.78 18.07
C LEU A 229 0.35 -19.28 18.16
N HIS A 230 -0.20 -19.93 19.19
CA HIS A 230 -0.03 -21.36 19.43
C HIS A 230 -1.07 -22.18 18.69
N LYS A 231 -0.74 -23.45 18.41
CA LYS A 231 -1.64 -24.37 17.70
C LYS A 231 -2.97 -24.66 18.40
N ASP A 232 -3.09 -24.39 19.70
CA ASP A 232 -4.34 -24.52 20.44
C ASP A 232 -5.23 -23.25 20.37
N GLY A 233 -4.80 -22.22 19.64
CA GLY A 233 -5.49 -20.94 19.49
C GLY A 233 -5.22 -19.93 20.60
N THR A 234 -4.43 -20.29 21.63
CA THR A 234 -3.90 -19.32 22.60
C THR A 234 -2.77 -18.49 21.98
N ALA A 235 -2.47 -17.32 22.54
CA ALA A 235 -1.41 -16.48 22.01
C ALA A 235 -0.75 -15.60 23.07
N ASP A 236 0.52 -15.26 22.82
CA ASP A 236 1.22 -14.17 23.47
C ASP A 236 1.22 -12.96 22.55
N LEU A 237 0.68 -11.84 23.02
CA LEU A 237 0.61 -10.58 22.28
C LEU A 237 1.56 -9.57 22.95
N PHE A 238 2.58 -9.15 22.21
CA PHE A 238 3.64 -8.24 22.64
C PHE A 238 3.32 -6.83 22.16
N LEU A 239 3.05 -5.93 23.10
CA LEU A 239 2.73 -4.52 22.85
C LEU A 239 3.48 -3.64 23.85
N ASP A 240 3.76 -2.40 23.47
CA ASP A 240 4.20 -1.40 24.46
C ASP A 240 3.11 -1.23 25.53
N GLU A 241 3.51 -1.21 26.80
CA GLU A 241 2.58 -1.16 27.93
C GLU A 241 1.68 0.08 27.90
N ALA A 242 2.20 1.22 27.41
CA ALA A 242 1.46 2.47 27.31
C ALA A 242 0.28 2.36 26.33
N LYS A 243 0.33 1.41 25.40
CA LYS A 243 -0.73 1.18 24.40
C LYS A 243 -1.87 0.30 24.92
N VAL A 244 -1.72 -0.34 26.08
CA VAL A 244 -2.63 -1.38 26.57
C VAL A 244 -3.61 -0.84 27.61
N SER A 245 -4.87 -0.65 27.20
CA SER A 245 -5.93 -0.20 28.11
C SER A 245 -6.67 -1.35 28.83
N PRO A 246 -7.35 -1.10 29.96
CA PRO A 246 -8.20 -2.11 30.62
C PRO A 246 -9.29 -2.67 29.69
N LYS A 247 -9.78 -1.84 28.76
CA LYS A 247 -10.77 -2.24 27.75
C LYS A 247 -10.16 -3.27 26.79
N LEU A 248 -8.90 -3.07 26.36
CA LEU A 248 -8.18 -4.02 25.53
C LEU A 248 -7.96 -5.35 26.25
N ARG A 249 -7.49 -5.34 27.50
CA ARG A 249 -7.31 -6.56 28.30
C ARG A 249 -8.61 -7.35 28.45
N LYS A 250 -9.72 -6.65 28.70
CA LYS A 250 -11.05 -7.28 28.78
C LYS A 250 -11.49 -7.90 27.45
N HIS A 251 -11.21 -7.24 26.32
CA HIS A 251 -11.52 -7.76 24.98
C HIS A 251 -10.75 -9.04 24.70
N LEU A 252 -9.45 -9.05 24.98
CA LEU A 252 -8.56 -10.17 24.70
C LEU A 252 -8.84 -11.41 25.56
N GLY A 253 -9.34 -11.21 26.79
CA GLY A 253 -9.71 -12.29 27.69
C GLY A 253 -8.51 -13.11 28.17
N ASN A 254 -8.77 -14.35 28.60
CA ASN A 254 -7.74 -15.22 29.19
C ASN A 254 -7.04 -16.13 28.17
N THR A 255 -7.44 -16.10 26.89
CA THR A 255 -6.79 -16.89 25.83
C THR A 255 -5.63 -16.14 25.17
N VAL A 256 -5.38 -14.90 25.59
CA VAL A 256 -4.26 -14.09 25.11
C VAL A 256 -3.51 -13.50 26.30
N THR A 257 -2.24 -13.85 26.41
CA THR A 257 -1.32 -13.23 27.36
C THR A 257 -0.78 -11.95 26.74
N VAL A 258 -1.01 -10.79 27.39
CA VAL A 258 -0.45 -9.51 26.91
C VAL A 258 0.85 -9.23 27.65
N ARG A 259 1.95 -9.16 26.90
CA ARG A 259 3.32 -8.93 27.40
C ARG A 259 3.86 -7.58 26.89
N PRO A 260 4.77 -6.93 27.63
CA PRO A 260 5.58 -5.83 27.13
C PRO A 260 6.30 -6.21 25.84
N LEU A 261 6.43 -5.27 24.89
CA LEU A 261 7.18 -5.51 23.64
C LEU A 261 8.66 -5.82 23.90
N SER A 262 9.23 -5.31 24.99
CA SER A 262 10.59 -5.61 25.44
C SER A 262 10.84 -7.09 25.75
N ASP A 263 9.78 -7.86 26.00
CA ASP A 263 9.88 -9.27 26.41
C ASP A 263 9.85 -10.21 25.19
N ILE A 264 9.93 -9.69 23.96
CA ILE A 264 9.88 -10.50 22.75
C ILE A 264 11.03 -11.51 22.68
N ASP A 265 12.24 -11.15 23.08
CA ASP A 265 13.39 -12.07 23.16
C ASP A 265 13.10 -13.26 24.09
N GLU A 266 12.50 -12.99 25.26
CA GLU A 266 12.10 -14.03 26.21
C GLU A 266 11.03 -14.94 25.58
N GLY A 267 9.99 -14.36 24.98
CA GLY A 267 8.94 -15.12 24.30
C GLY A 267 9.45 -16.01 23.16
N LEU A 268 10.42 -15.54 22.38
CA LEU A 268 11.07 -16.34 21.34
C LEU A 268 11.93 -17.46 21.94
N SER A 269 12.58 -17.22 23.09
CA SER A 269 13.39 -18.24 23.78
C SER A 269 12.55 -19.42 24.30
N GLU A 270 11.30 -19.17 24.67
CA GLU A 270 10.34 -20.19 25.13
C GLU A 270 9.93 -21.17 24.00
N LEU A 271 10.25 -20.85 22.74
CA LEU A 271 10.03 -21.73 21.58
C LEU A 271 11.11 -22.83 21.42
N SER A 272 12.04 -22.95 22.38
CA SER A 272 13.04 -24.01 22.40
C SER A 272 12.41 -25.40 22.27
N GLY A 273 12.89 -26.19 21.30
CA GLY A 273 12.36 -27.53 21.01
C GLY A 273 10.98 -27.58 20.34
N LYS A 274 10.45 -26.44 19.91
CA LYS A 274 9.16 -26.32 19.18
C LYS A 274 9.37 -26.21 17.67
N THR A 275 8.35 -26.59 16.91
CA THR A 275 8.28 -26.31 15.46
C THR A 275 7.54 -24.98 15.23
N VAL A 276 8.18 -24.03 14.56
CA VAL A 276 7.74 -22.63 14.49
C VAL A 276 7.55 -22.18 13.04
N SER A 277 6.35 -21.71 12.70
CA SER A 277 6.06 -21.06 11.42
C SER A 277 6.57 -19.61 11.42
N LEU A 278 7.38 -19.26 10.42
CA LEU A 278 7.88 -17.90 10.16
C LEU A 278 7.83 -17.60 8.66
N ASP A 279 7.33 -16.42 8.31
CA ASP A 279 7.23 -15.94 6.93
C ASP A 279 8.58 -15.41 6.44
N PRO A 280 9.24 -16.07 5.46
CA PRO A 280 10.55 -15.65 4.99
C PRO A 280 10.52 -14.39 4.11
N ASP A 281 9.32 -13.92 3.73
CA ASP A 281 9.12 -12.68 2.98
C ASP A 281 8.65 -11.53 3.91
N LEU A 282 8.12 -11.82 5.12
CA LEU A 282 7.58 -10.81 6.05
C LEU A 282 8.25 -10.71 7.43
N ALA A 283 8.93 -11.75 7.90
CA ALA A 283 9.68 -11.69 9.15
C ALA A 283 11.14 -11.36 8.85
N SER A 284 11.72 -10.46 9.63
CA SER A 284 13.12 -10.10 9.47
C SER A 284 14.04 -11.25 9.87
N ALA A 285 15.25 -11.27 9.31
CA ALA A 285 16.26 -12.30 9.55
C ALA A 285 16.54 -12.48 11.06
N TRP A 286 16.45 -11.40 11.83
CA TRP A 286 16.56 -11.45 13.29
C TRP A 286 15.60 -12.44 13.96
N PHE A 287 14.34 -12.56 13.50
CA PHE A 287 13.39 -13.53 14.07
C PHE A 287 13.83 -14.98 13.81
N PHE A 288 14.37 -15.24 12.62
CA PHE A 288 14.87 -16.56 12.26
C PHE A 288 16.08 -16.92 13.10
N ASP A 289 17.08 -16.04 13.12
CA ASP A 289 18.32 -16.25 13.86
C ASP A 289 18.05 -16.45 15.37
N THR A 290 17.14 -15.67 15.94
CA THR A 290 16.78 -15.74 17.37
C THR A 290 16.07 -17.05 17.72
N VAL A 291 15.10 -17.48 16.91
CA VAL A 291 14.38 -18.75 17.15
C VAL A 291 15.31 -19.95 16.97
N GLU A 292 16.17 -19.96 15.96
CA GLU A 292 17.16 -21.02 15.75
C GLU A 292 18.18 -21.07 16.89
N ALA A 293 18.69 -19.92 17.34
CA ALA A 293 19.62 -19.83 18.47
C ALA A 293 19.00 -20.33 19.78
N ALA A 294 17.70 -20.14 19.99
CA ALA A 294 16.96 -20.69 21.12
C ALA A 294 16.73 -22.22 21.02
N GLY A 295 17.00 -22.84 19.87
CA GLY A 295 16.77 -24.26 19.62
C GLY A 295 15.37 -24.61 19.09
N GLY A 296 14.65 -23.63 18.53
CA GLY A 296 13.42 -23.86 17.76
C GLY A 296 13.71 -24.42 16.37
N THR A 297 12.76 -25.18 15.81
CA THR A 297 12.82 -25.69 14.43
C THR A 297 11.91 -24.86 13.53
N ILE A 298 12.48 -24.11 12.59
CA ILE A 298 11.69 -23.22 11.74
C ILE A 298 11.08 -23.96 10.54
N VAL A 299 9.80 -23.70 10.30
CA VAL A 299 9.09 -23.98 9.05
C VAL A 299 8.91 -22.65 8.32
N ARG A 300 9.63 -22.47 7.20
CA ARG A 300 9.54 -21.27 6.36
C ARG A 300 8.26 -21.34 5.54
N GLN A 301 7.23 -20.60 5.93
CA GLN A 301 5.95 -20.54 5.22
C GLN A 301 5.27 -19.21 5.44
N ARG A 302 4.36 -18.84 4.53
CA ARG A 302 3.60 -17.59 4.62
C ARG A 302 2.93 -17.45 5.98
N ASP A 303 2.83 -16.21 6.45
CA ASP A 303 2.01 -15.81 7.58
C ASP A 303 0.62 -16.48 7.48
N PRO A 304 0.24 -17.33 8.45
CA PRO A 304 -1.01 -18.10 8.39
C PRO A 304 -2.26 -17.21 8.46
N VAL A 305 -2.13 -15.94 8.86
CA VAL A 305 -3.21 -14.95 8.88
C VAL A 305 -3.44 -14.31 7.51
N ALA A 306 -2.44 -14.28 6.64
CA ALA A 306 -2.48 -13.48 5.41
C ALA A 306 -3.62 -13.88 4.46
N LEU A 307 -3.82 -15.19 4.22
CA LEU A 307 -4.88 -15.66 3.32
C LEU A 307 -6.29 -15.53 3.92
N PRO A 308 -6.55 -15.95 5.18
CA PRO A 308 -7.84 -15.71 5.83
C PRO A 308 -8.21 -14.22 5.89
N ARG A 309 -7.25 -13.33 6.19
CA ARG A 309 -7.47 -11.88 6.18
C ARG A 309 -7.79 -11.35 4.78
N ALA A 310 -7.11 -11.86 3.76
CA ALA A 310 -7.31 -11.41 2.39
C ALA A 310 -8.71 -11.76 1.86
N CYS A 311 -9.34 -12.84 2.33
CA CYS A 311 -10.66 -13.32 1.89
C CYS A 311 -11.78 -12.80 2.80
N LYS A 312 -12.44 -11.70 2.40
CA LYS A 312 -13.37 -10.99 3.28
C LYS A 312 -14.67 -11.78 3.44
N ASN A 313 -15.16 -11.86 4.67
CA ASN A 313 -16.44 -12.49 4.95
C ASN A 313 -17.63 -11.58 4.59
N GLU A 314 -18.86 -12.10 4.69
CA GLU A 314 -20.06 -11.35 4.31
C GLU A 314 -20.24 -10.03 5.08
N ALA A 315 -19.90 -10.00 6.38
CA ALA A 315 -20.01 -8.79 7.19
C ALA A 315 -19.01 -7.72 6.73
N GLU A 316 -17.78 -8.14 6.44
CA GLU A 316 -16.71 -7.27 5.90
C GLU A 316 -17.09 -6.73 4.51
N ILE A 317 -17.58 -7.57 3.59
CA ILE A 317 -18.04 -7.15 2.25
C ILE A 317 -19.22 -6.18 2.34
N LYS A 318 -20.19 -6.46 3.21
CA LYS A 318 -21.34 -5.57 3.43
C LYS A 318 -20.92 -4.23 4.04
N GLY A 319 -20.02 -4.27 5.02
CA GLY A 319 -19.44 -3.08 5.66
C GLY A 319 -18.70 -2.21 4.65
N THR A 320 -17.77 -2.80 3.89
CA THR A 320 -16.95 -2.03 2.95
C THR A 320 -17.79 -1.47 1.81
N THR A 321 -18.82 -2.20 1.36
CA THR A 321 -19.81 -1.67 0.41
C THR A 321 -20.51 -0.41 0.96
N ALA A 322 -20.86 -0.40 2.25
CA ALA A 322 -21.47 0.77 2.87
C ALA A 322 -20.49 1.95 2.98
N ALA A 323 -19.22 1.68 3.29
CA ALA A 323 -18.15 2.68 3.29
C ALA A 323 -17.97 3.32 1.91
N HIS A 324 -17.88 2.52 0.86
CA HIS A 324 -17.75 3.02 -0.51
C HIS A 324 -18.97 3.80 -1.00
N ILE A 325 -20.17 3.49 -0.51
CA ILE A 325 -21.36 4.30 -0.81
C ILE A 325 -21.26 5.68 -0.15
N ARG A 326 -20.78 5.79 1.10
CA ARG A 326 -20.56 7.09 1.76
C ARG A 326 -19.48 7.88 1.02
N ASP A 327 -18.35 7.23 0.74
CA ASP A 327 -17.24 7.86 0.04
C ASP A 327 -17.63 8.30 -1.39
N GLY A 328 -18.43 7.49 -2.08
CA GLY A 328 -18.97 7.84 -3.40
C GLY A 328 -19.88 9.07 -3.39
N VAL A 329 -20.60 9.34 -2.28
CA VAL A 329 -21.35 10.60 -2.13
C VAL A 329 -20.40 11.78 -1.95
N ALA A 330 -19.38 11.67 -1.10
CA ALA A 330 -18.37 12.71 -0.93
C ALA A 330 -17.65 13.03 -2.24
N LEU A 331 -17.17 12.01 -2.95
CA LEU A 331 -16.50 12.16 -4.23
C LEU A 331 -17.43 12.73 -5.32
N THR A 332 -18.70 12.33 -5.36
CA THR A 332 -19.67 12.90 -6.32
C THR A 332 -19.93 14.38 -6.05
N ARG A 333 -19.98 14.81 -4.79
CA ARG A 333 -20.12 16.23 -4.42
C ARG A 333 -18.88 17.02 -4.80
N PHE A 334 -17.70 16.44 -4.60
CA PHE A 334 -16.44 17.02 -5.06
C PHE A 334 -16.41 17.20 -6.57
N LEU A 335 -16.76 16.16 -7.34
CA LEU A 335 -16.79 16.23 -8.80
C LEU A 335 -17.81 17.26 -9.31
N HIS A 336 -18.98 17.36 -8.67
CA HIS A 336 -19.95 18.42 -8.95
C HIS A 336 -19.37 19.82 -8.72
N TRP A 337 -18.74 20.04 -7.56
CA TRP A 337 -18.09 21.32 -7.25
C TRP A 337 -16.99 21.65 -8.27
N LEU A 338 -16.18 20.64 -8.64
CA LEU A 338 -15.07 20.82 -9.58
C LEU A 338 -15.56 21.12 -11.01
N ASP A 339 -16.67 20.50 -11.44
CA ASP A 339 -17.30 20.73 -12.76
C ASP A 339 -18.06 22.06 -12.85
N THR A 340 -18.27 22.75 -11.73
CA THR A 340 -19.02 24.01 -11.67
C THR A 340 -18.13 25.16 -11.21
N GLU A 341 -17.93 25.29 -9.90
CA GLU A 341 -17.12 26.35 -9.28
C GLU A 341 -15.62 26.17 -9.53
N GLY A 342 -15.16 24.93 -9.63
CA GLY A 342 -13.75 24.59 -9.79
C GLY A 342 -13.17 24.82 -11.18
N GLN A 343 -14.00 25.11 -12.19
CA GLN A 343 -13.59 25.34 -13.59
C GLN A 343 -12.94 26.71 -13.86
N SER A 344 -12.51 27.43 -12.81
CA SER A 344 -12.02 28.81 -12.94
C SER A 344 -10.61 28.96 -13.51
N GLY A 345 -9.83 27.88 -13.57
CA GLY A 345 -8.40 27.94 -13.87
C GLY A 345 -7.53 28.39 -12.69
N LYS A 346 -8.12 28.66 -11.51
CA LYS A 346 -7.45 29.29 -10.36
C LYS A 346 -7.41 28.43 -9.10
N VAL A 347 -8.26 27.40 -9.03
CA VAL A 347 -8.20 26.41 -7.95
C VAL A 347 -6.83 25.75 -7.97
N THR A 348 -6.24 25.55 -6.81
CA THR A 348 -4.95 24.86 -6.68
C THR A 348 -5.13 23.39 -6.32
N GLU A 349 -4.07 22.59 -6.51
CA GLU A 349 -4.00 21.18 -6.12
C GLU A 349 -4.34 20.98 -4.64
N ILE A 350 -3.78 21.80 -3.75
CA ILE A 350 -4.04 21.77 -2.31
C ILE A 350 -5.52 22.12 -2.03
N GLU A 351 -6.06 23.18 -2.65
CA GLU A 351 -7.46 23.56 -2.43
C GLU A 351 -8.42 22.46 -2.88
N ALA A 352 -8.13 21.78 -3.99
CA ALA A 352 -8.93 20.65 -4.46
C ALA A 352 -8.85 19.45 -3.51
N ALA A 353 -7.64 19.09 -3.03
CA ALA A 353 -7.44 18.02 -2.06
C ALA A 353 -8.21 18.29 -0.75
N ILE A 354 -8.06 19.50 -0.19
CA ILE A 354 -8.76 19.95 1.02
C ILE A 354 -10.27 19.95 0.79
N ARG A 355 -10.75 20.36 -0.39
CA ARG A 355 -12.19 20.36 -0.68
C ARG A 355 -12.76 18.94 -0.65
N LEU A 356 -12.08 17.96 -1.24
CA LEU A 356 -12.52 16.55 -1.19
C LEU A 356 -12.47 16.00 0.24
N GLU A 357 -11.41 16.29 1.00
CA GLU A 357 -11.31 15.90 2.40
C GLU A 357 -12.48 16.45 3.22
N ASN A 358 -12.81 17.74 3.06
CA ASN A 358 -13.94 18.36 3.77
C ASN A 358 -15.28 17.65 3.46
N PHE A 359 -15.51 17.22 2.22
CA PHE A 359 -16.72 16.45 1.89
C PHE A 359 -16.75 15.07 2.54
N ARG A 360 -15.59 14.45 2.80
CA ARG A 360 -15.48 13.18 3.55
C ARG A 360 -15.67 13.40 5.05
N ASP A 361 -15.10 14.47 5.60
CA ASP A 361 -15.20 14.85 7.03
C ASP A 361 -16.64 15.16 7.47
N GLU A 362 -17.53 15.51 6.54
CA GLU A 362 -18.97 15.64 6.84
C GLU A 362 -19.63 14.31 7.28
N TYR A 363 -18.95 13.17 7.12
CA TYR A 363 -19.36 11.89 7.69
C TYR A 363 -18.62 11.61 9.00
N ASP A 364 -19.34 11.58 10.12
CA ASP A 364 -18.82 11.25 11.46
C ASP A 364 -18.02 9.93 11.53
N SER A 365 -18.17 9.06 10.54
CA SER A 365 -17.47 7.78 10.46
C SER A 365 -16.03 7.87 9.90
N LEU A 366 -15.60 8.97 9.27
CA LEU A 366 -14.23 9.07 8.76
C LEU A 366 -13.25 9.08 9.94
N GLN A 367 -12.41 8.04 10.04
CA GLN A 367 -11.39 7.92 11.10
C GLN A 367 -10.11 8.62 10.69
N ASP A 368 -9.69 8.38 9.46
CA ASP A 368 -8.54 9.00 8.81
C ASP A 368 -8.68 8.87 7.29
N LEU A 369 -7.74 9.39 6.53
CA LEU A 369 -7.56 9.04 5.13
C LEU A 369 -6.87 7.69 5.00
N SER A 370 -7.03 7.00 3.86
CA SER A 370 -6.35 5.72 3.62
C SER A 370 -4.93 5.88 3.06
N PHE A 371 -4.61 7.08 2.56
CA PHE A 371 -3.28 7.57 2.17
C PHE A 371 -3.37 9.09 1.92
N PRO A 372 -2.25 9.84 1.88
CA PRO A 372 -2.24 11.24 1.46
C PRO A 372 -2.77 11.40 0.03
N SER A 373 -3.68 12.34 -0.22
CA SER A 373 -4.30 12.49 -1.55
C SER A 373 -3.26 12.88 -2.59
N ILE A 374 -3.21 12.13 -3.69
CA ILE A 374 -2.48 12.51 -4.89
C ILE A 374 -3.38 13.48 -5.66
N SER A 375 -3.05 14.76 -5.58
CA SER A 375 -3.77 15.85 -6.24
C SER A 375 -2.86 16.46 -7.31
N GLY A 376 -2.92 15.92 -8.53
CA GLY A 376 -1.98 16.24 -9.61
C GLY A 376 -2.63 17.02 -10.75
N ALA A 377 -2.20 18.27 -10.95
CA ALA A 377 -2.58 19.11 -12.07
C ALA A 377 -1.52 19.06 -13.19
N VAL A 378 -1.96 19.05 -14.45
CA VAL A 378 -1.07 19.15 -15.61
C VAL A 378 0.06 18.10 -15.51
N GLU A 379 1.34 18.47 -15.58
CA GLU A 379 2.46 17.53 -15.51
C GLU A 379 2.60 16.80 -14.18
N HIS A 380 2.08 17.32 -13.06
CA HIS A 380 2.08 16.60 -11.79
C HIS A 380 1.16 15.37 -11.85
N GLY A 381 0.10 15.40 -12.67
CA GLY A 381 -0.70 14.22 -12.94
C GLY A 381 0.08 13.10 -13.62
N ALA A 382 1.20 13.40 -14.30
CA ALA A 382 2.07 12.42 -14.94
C ALA A 382 2.99 11.68 -13.96
N LEU A 383 2.98 12.03 -12.67
CA LEU A 383 3.76 11.40 -11.62
C LEU A 383 2.83 10.46 -10.82
N PRO A 384 2.95 9.12 -10.95
CA PRO A 384 1.96 8.19 -10.41
C PRO A 384 1.67 8.36 -8.92
N HIS A 385 2.72 8.66 -8.13
CA HIS A 385 2.70 8.80 -6.66
C HIS A 385 3.02 10.25 -6.22
N TYR A 386 2.58 11.25 -6.99
CA TYR A 386 2.81 12.65 -6.67
C TYR A 386 2.23 13.05 -5.32
N THR A 387 3.03 13.74 -4.50
CA THR A 387 2.55 14.39 -3.28
C THR A 387 2.73 15.90 -3.43
N VAL A 388 1.62 16.63 -3.38
CA VAL A 388 1.65 18.10 -3.43
C VAL A 388 2.20 18.68 -2.12
N SER A 389 2.99 19.73 -2.23
CA SER A 389 3.50 20.52 -1.11
C SER A 389 3.21 22.00 -1.34
N GLU A 390 3.37 22.83 -0.30
CA GLU A 390 3.27 24.29 -0.44
C GLU A 390 4.25 24.86 -1.49
N ALA A 391 5.40 24.20 -1.70
CA ALA A 391 6.38 24.60 -2.72
C ALA A 391 5.98 24.18 -4.15
N SER A 392 5.26 23.07 -4.29
CA SER A 392 4.86 22.51 -5.59
C SER A 392 3.40 22.80 -5.96
N ASN A 393 2.63 23.47 -5.10
CA ASN A 393 1.19 23.68 -5.29
C ASN A 393 0.88 24.50 -6.55
N ARG A 394 0.28 23.86 -7.55
CA ARG A 394 -0.08 24.48 -8.82
C ARG A 394 -1.57 24.66 -9.01
N THR A 395 -1.93 25.57 -9.92
CA THR A 395 -3.32 25.78 -10.33
C THR A 395 -3.79 24.72 -11.31
N LEU A 396 -5.07 24.38 -11.25
CA LEU A 396 -5.77 23.54 -12.22
C LEU A 396 -5.98 24.36 -13.51
N GLU A 397 -5.04 24.30 -14.45
CA GLU A 397 -5.03 25.14 -15.66
C GLU A 397 -6.15 24.77 -16.65
N LEU A 398 -6.71 25.76 -17.36
CA LEU A 398 -7.70 25.52 -18.42
C LEU A 398 -7.05 24.79 -19.62
N GLY A 399 -7.79 23.86 -20.22
CA GLY A 399 -7.30 23.02 -21.32
C GLY A 399 -6.41 21.85 -20.86
N SER A 400 -6.44 21.52 -19.57
CA SER A 400 -5.59 20.49 -18.96
C SER A 400 -6.41 19.36 -18.33
N LEU A 401 -5.71 18.39 -17.73
CA LEU A 401 -6.29 17.34 -16.91
C LEU A 401 -5.92 17.55 -15.44
N TYR A 402 -6.85 17.20 -14.56
CA TYR A 402 -6.64 17.06 -13.14
C TYR A 402 -6.90 15.60 -12.73
N LEU A 403 -5.94 15.00 -12.04
CA LEU A 403 -6.01 13.67 -11.46
C LEU A 403 -6.09 13.81 -9.94
N ILE A 404 -7.14 13.22 -9.36
CA ILE A 404 -7.28 13.06 -7.92
C ILE A 404 -7.37 11.58 -7.59
N ASP A 405 -6.42 11.11 -6.80
CA ASP A 405 -6.44 9.79 -6.20
C ASP A 405 -6.39 9.92 -4.69
N SER A 406 -7.34 9.27 -4.03
CA SER A 406 -7.59 9.47 -2.61
C SER A 406 -8.58 8.46 -2.04
N GLY A 407 -8.48 8.20 -0.75
CA GLY A 407 -9.44 7.35 -0.05
C GLY A 407 -9.60 7.67 1.43
N GLY A 408 -10.46 6.90 2.10
CA GLY A 408 -10.81 7.08 3.51
C GLY A 408 -10.77 5.78 4.31
N GLN A 409 -10.44 5.92 5.59
CA GLN A 409 -10.58 4.88 6.60
C GLN A 409 -11.89 5.06 7.35
N TYR A 410 -12.75 4.05 7.27
CA TYR A 410 -14.00 3.95 8.00
C TYR A 410 -13.97 2.69 8.87
N PRO A 411 -14.67 2.63 10.03
CA PRO A 411 -14.65 1.46 10.90
C PRO A 411 -15.13 0.17 10.21
N ASP A 412 -15.85 0.28 9.10
CA ASP A 412 -16.41 -0.81 8.32
C ASP A 412 -15.79 -0.93 6.91
N GLY A 413 -14.76 -0.15 6.56
CA GLY A 413 -14.12 -0.27 5.25
C GLY A 413 -12.97 0.70 5.00
N THR A 414 -12.12 0.36 4.05
CA THR A 414 -11.07 1.22 3.50
C THR A 414 -11.41 1.50 2.04
N THR A 415 -11.34 2.75 1.61
CA THR A 415 -11.60 3.12 0.21
C THR A 415 -10.34 3.54 -0.51
N ASP A 416 -10.38 3.38 -1.83
CA ASP A 416 -9.36 3.84 -2.76
C ASP A 416 -10.03 4.16 -4.09
N VAL A 417 -9.72 5.32 -4.66
CA VAL A 417 -10.38 5.81 -5.87
C VAL A 417 -9.63 6.96 -6.52
N THR A 418 -9.16 6.67 -7.73
CA THR A 418 -8.74 7.69 -8.69
C THR A 418 -9.81 8.11 -9.69
N ARG A 419 -9.94 9.42 -9.92
CA ARG A 419 -10.61 10.01 -11.10
C ARG A 419 -9.71 11.04 -11.78
N THR A 420 -9.64 10.96 -13.09
CA THR A 420 -9.10 12.02 -13.95
C THR A 420 -10.24 12.75 -14.65
N VAL A 421 -10.23 14.09 -14.58
CA VAL A 421 -11.23 14.97 -15.16
C VAL A 421 -10.58 16.09 -15.98
N PRO A 422 -11.27 16.64 -16.99
CA PRO A 422 -10.78 17.82 -17.70
C PRO A 422 -11.05 19.09 -16.90
N ILE A 423 -10.17 20.08 -17.07
CA ILE A 423 -10.39 21.46 -16.62
C ILE A 423 -10.50 22.31 -17.89
N GLY A 424 -11.70 22.77 -18.21
CA GLY A 424 -12.03 23.32 -19.53
C GLY A 424 -12.07 22.24 -20.62
N GLU A 425 -11.71 22.62 -21.86
CA GLU A 425 -11.81 21.76 -23.04
C GLU A 425 -10.58 20.84 -23.19
N PRO A 426 -10.72 19.50 -23.14
CA PRO A 426 -9.59 18.59 -23.29
C PRO A 426 -9.11 18.47 -24.74
N THR A 427 -7.83 18.16 -24.92
CA THR A 427 -7.26 17.88 -26.26
C THR A 427 -7.69 16.51 -26.80
N ALA A 428 -7.61 16.33 -28.12
CA ALA A 428 -7.88 15.05 -28.77
C ALA A 428 -6.97 13.91 -28.25
N ASP A 429 -5.70 14.21 -27.93
CA ASP A 429 -4.77 13.25 -27.34
C ASP A 429 -5.22 12.82 -25.94
N MET A 430 -5.65 13.76 -25.10
CA MET A 430 -6.16 13.47 -23.74
C MET A 430 -7.39 12.56 -23.79
N ILE A 431 -8.36 12.88 -24.65
CA ILE A 431 -9.57 12.06 -24.87
C ILE A 431 -9.18 10.65 -25.35
N ARG A 432 -8.28 10.56 -26.33
CA ARG A 432 -7.80 9.28 -26.86
C ARG A 432 -7.15 8.43 -25.76
N HIS A 433 -6.20 8.99 -25.02
CA HIS A 433 -5.49 8.24 -23.97
C HIS A 433 -6.43 7.83 -22.83
N TYR A 434 -7.34 8.71 -22.41
CA TYR A 434 -8.34 8.37 -21.39
C TYR A 434 -9.21 7.21 -21.84
N THR A 435 -9.64 7.22 -23.10
CA THR A 435 -10.45 6.14 -23.65
C THR A 435 -9.68 4.82 -23.71
N LEU A 436 -8.39 4.82 -24.02
CA LEU A 436 -7.56 3.61 -24.00
C LEU A 436 -7.39 3.05 -22.58
N VAL A 437 -7.16 3.91 -21.58
CA VAL A 437 -7.12 3.52 -20.16
C VAL A 437 -8.47 2.94 -19.72
N LEU A 438 -9.58 3.60 -20.09
CA LEU A 438 -10.92 3.13 -19.80
C LEU A 438 -11.20 1.74 -20.40
N LYS A 439 -10.76 1.48 -21.64
CA LYS A 439 -10.91 0.13 -22.24
C LYS A 439 -10.22 -0.94 -21.40
N GLY A 440 -9.02 -0.65 -20.89
CA GLY A 440 -8.31 -1.52 -19.97
C GLY A 440 -9.11 -1.78 -18.68
N HIS A 441 -9.61 -0.71 -18.07
CA HIS A 441 -10.42 -0.78 -16.84
C HIS A 441 -11.66 -1.65 -17.06
N ILE A 442 -12.36 -1.45 -18.18
CA ILE A 442 -13.57 -2.21 -18.54
C ILE A 442 -13.22 -3.68 -18.74
N ALA A 443 -12.15 -3.99 -19.50
CA ALA A 443 -11.75 -5.37 -19.79
C ALA A 443 -11.51 -6.17 -18.50
N LEU A 444 -10.87 -5.56 -17.51
CA LEU A 444 -10.66 -6.19 -16.21
C LEU A 444 -11.94 -6.25 -15.36
N ALA A 445 -12.79 -5.22 -15.40
CA ALA A 445 -14.02 -5.19 -14.61
C ALA A 445 -15.06 -6.25 -15.04
N ILE A 446 -15.05 -6.68 -16.31
CA ILE A 446 -16.08 -7.58 -16.86
C ILE A 446 -15.60 -9.02 -17.07
N VAL A 447 -14.31 -9.31 -16.87
CA VAL A 447 -13.74 -10.63 -17.15
C VAL A 447 -14.36 -11.71 -16.24
N ARG A 448 -14.54 -12.90 -16.82
CA ARG A 448 -14.86 -14.15 -16.12
C ARG A 448 -13.67 -15.09 -16.24
N PHE A 449 -13.29 -15.74 -15.14
CA PHE A 449 -12.06 -16.54 -15.09
C PHE A 449 -12.24 -17.78 -14.20
N PRO A 450 -11.52 -18.88 -14.49
CA PRO A 450 -11.60 -20.10 -13.69
C PRO A 450 -10.85 -19.94 -12.35
N GLU A 451 -11.20 -20.79 -11.39
CA GLU A 451 -10.43 -20.93 -10.15
C GLU A 451 -8.95 -21.27 -10.42
N GLY A 452 -8.06 -20.87 -9.51
CA GLY A 452 -6.60 -21.00 -9.67
C GLY A 452 -5.95 -19.89 -10.50
N THR A 453 -6.74 -19.00 -11.13
CA THR A 453 -6.21 -17.83 -11.84
C THR A 453 -5.59 -16.83 -10.85
N THR A 454 -4.34 -16.42 -11.08
CA THR A 454 -3.68 -15.34 -10.32
C THR A 454 -3.84 -14.00 -11.01
N GLY A 455 -3.62 -12.90 -10.30
CA GLY A 455 -3.72 -11.56 -10.88
C GLY A 455 -2.66 -11.27 -11.96
N THR A 456 -1.53 -12.00 -11.96
CA THR A 456 -0.55 -11.91 -13.06
C THR A 456 -1.14 -12.31 -14.40
N HIS A 457 -2.03 -13.31 -14.44
CA HIS A 457 -2.69 -13.71 -15.67
C HIS A 457 -3.67 -12.67 -16.21
N LEU A 458 -4.21 -11.80 -15.34
CA LEU A 458 -5.25 -10.83 -15.71
C LEU A 458 -4.70 -9.42 -16.02
N ASP A 459 -3.50 -9.07 -15.57
CA ASP A 459 -2.89 -7.74 -15.76
C ASP A 459 -2.85 -7.29 -17.23
N VAL A 460 -2.61 -8.23 -18.16
CA VAL A 460 -2.58 -7.95 -19.59
C VAL A 460 -3.90 -7.37 -20.13
N LEU A 461 -5.05 -7.69 -19.53
CA LEU A 461 -6.36 -7.19 -19.97
C LEU A 461 -6.44 -5.67 -19.83
N ALA A 462 -5.89 -5.13 -18.75
CA ALA A 462 -5.88 -3.71 -18.49
C ALA A 462 -4.88 -2.94 -19.37
N ARG A 463 -3.85 -3.62 -19.85
CA ARG A 463 -2.81 -3.04 -20.72
C ARG A 463 -3.08 -3.17 -22.20
N HIS A 464 -3.90 -4.14 -22.59
CA HIS A 464 -4.05 -4.55 -23.99
C HIS A 464 -4.29 -3.37 -24.94
N ALA A 465 -5.23 -2.48 -24.63
CA ALA A 465 -5.56 -1.34 -25.48
C ALA A 465 -4.40 -0.32 -25.60
N LEU A 466 -3.66 -0.08 -24.50
CA LEU A 466 -2.48 0.78 -24.50
C LEU A 466 -1.34 0.16 -25.31
N TRP A 467 -1.09 -1.14 -25.15
CA TRP A 467 -0.05 -1.86 -25.90
C TRP A 467 -0.30 -1.85 -27.41
N GLN A 468 -1.55 -2.00 -27.85
CA GLN A 468 -1.90 -1.86 -29.27
C GLN A 468 -1.62 -0.45 -29.82
N ALA A 469 -1.55 0.55 -28.93
CA ALA A 469 -1.17 1.92 -29.26
C ALA A 469 0.32 2.23 -29.04
N GLY A 470 1.14 1.26 -28.62
CA GLY A 470 2.55 1.47 -28.28
C GLY A 470 2.78 2.22 -26.96
N LEU A 471 1.83 2.16 -26.04
CA LEU A 471 1.85 2.84 -24.73
C LEU A 471 1.83 1.82 -23.59
N ASP A 472 2.31 2.19 -22.39
CA ASP A 472 2.23 1.37 -21.17
C ASP A 472 2.20 2.29 -19.92
N TYR A 473 2.08 1.70 -18.73
CA TYR A 473 2.25 2.37 -17.42
C TYR A 473 3.16 1.57 -16.49
N GLN A 474 3.88 2.27 -15.60
CA GLN A 474 5.00 1.71 -14.83
C GLN A 474 4.63 1.27 -13.39
N HIS A 475 3.38 0.89 -13.16
CA HIS A 475 2.92 0.30 -11.88
C HIS A 475 2.05 -0.94 -12.12
N GLY A 476 1.66 -1.65 -11.06
CA GLY A 476 0.70 -2.75 -11.11
C GLY A 476 -0.69 -2.28 -11.55
N THR A 477 -1.50 -3.16 -12.11
CA THR A 477 -2.90 -2.84 -12.46
C THR A 477 -3.82 -2.78 -11.24
N GLY A 478 -3.44 -3.44 -10.16
CA GLY A 478 -4.09 -3.27 -8.87
C GLY A 478 -3.43 -4.07 -7.75
N HIS A 479 -3.83 -3.77 -6.52
CA HIS A 479 -3.39 -4.37 -5.27
C HIS A 479 -4.59 -4.84 -4.48
N GLY A 480 -4.37 -5.70 -3.48
CA GLY A 480 -5.45 -6.02 -2.53
C GLY A 480 -5.71 -4.86 -1.58
N VAL A 481 -6.89 -4.84 -0.95
CA VAL A 481 -7.31 -3.81 0.01
C VAL A 481 -7.92 -4.47 1.25
N GLY A 482 -7.55 -3.99 2.43
CA GLY A 482 -8.09 -4.41 3.71
C GLY A 482 -9.44 -3.78 4.07
N VAL A 483 -10.04 -4.21 5.18
CA VAL A 483 -11.26 -3.60 5.73
C VAL A 483 -10.92 -2.90 7.04
N TYR A 484 -10.90 -1.57 6.98
CA TYR A 484 -10.35 -0.72 8.04
C TYR A 484 -8.92 -1.16 8.39
N LEU A 485 -8.08 -1.33 7.37
CA LEU A 485 -6.72 -1.90 7.38
C LEU A 485 -5.88 -1.23 6.27
N GLY A 486 -4.76 -1.83 5.88
CA GLY A 486 -3.93 -1.38 4.76
C GLY A 486 -4.73 -1.13 3.49
N VAL A 487 -4.54 0.05 2.88
CA VAL A 487 -5.06 0.32 1.53
C VAL A 487 -4.35 -0.57 0.51
N HIS A 488 -3.05 -0.79 0.68
CA HIS A 488 -2.30 -1.85 0.02
C HIS A 488 -2.21 -3.06 0.95
N GLU A 489 -2.91 -4.14 0.59
CA GLU A 489 -2.96 -5.38 1.35
C GLU A 489 -2.67 -6.58 0.45
N GLY A 490 -1.56 -7.28 0.73
CA GLY A 490 -1.27 -8.58 0.12
C GLY A 490 -2.10 -9.73 0.71
N PRO A 491 -1.91 -10.96 0.21
CA PRO A 491 -0.82 -11.36 -0.68
C PRO A 491 -1.19 -11.38 -2.17
N HIS A 492 -2.46 -11.19 -2.53
CA HIS A 492 -2.91 -11.10 -3.92
C HIS A 492 -2.71 -9.69 -4.49
N ARG A 493 -2.46 -9.60 -5.80
CA ARG A 493 -2.38 -8.35 -6.57
C ARG A 493 -2.56 -8.65 -8.05
N ILE A 494 -2.83 -7.63 -8.86
CA ILE A 494 -2.90 -7.72 -10.32
C ILE A 494 -1.73 -6.89 -10.89
N ALA A 495 -0.67 -7.56 -11.33
CA ALA A 495 0.54 -6.90 -11.83
C ALA A 495 1.30 -7.80 -12.82
N LYS A 496 2.16 -7.19 -13.65
CA LYS A 496 3.08 -7.93 -14.56
C LYS A 496 3.97 -8.92 -13.81
N ALA A 497 4.45 -8.53 -12.62
CA ALA A 497 5.30 -9.37 -11.80
C ALA A 497 4.55 -10.65 -11.38
N TRP A 498 5.24 -11.79 -11.45
CA TRP A 498 4.69 -13.08 -11.05
C TRP A 498 4.20 -13.03 -9.60
N ASN A 499 3.00 -13.56 -9.38
CA ASN A 499 2.44 -13.84 -8.08
C ASN A 499 1.72 -15.19 -8.17
N ALA A 500 2.14 -16.13 -7.30
CA ALA A 500 1.57 -17.47 -7.26
C ALA A 500 0.23 -17.56 -6.49
N VAL A 501 -0.24 -16.47 -5.89
CA VAL A 501 -1.49 -16.45 -5.13
C VAL A 501 -2.71 -16.40 -6.07
N PRO A 502 -3.60 -17.39 -6.03
CA PRO A 502 -4.83 -17.35 -6.80
C PRO A 502 -5.76 -16.26 -6.27
N LEU A 503 -6.54 -15.66 -7.17
CA LEU A 503 -7.63 -14.77 -6.81
C LEU A 503 -8.79 -15.61 -6.27
N MET A 504 -9.21 -15.35 -5.03
CA MET A 504 -10.20 -16.13 -4.29
C MET A 504 -11.42 -15.28 -3.90
N PRO A 505 -12.61 -15.89 -3.75
CA PRO A 505 -13.81 -15.17 -3.34
C PRO A 505 -13.63 -14.32 -2.09
N GLY A 506 -14.22 -13.13 -2.09
CA GLY A 506 -14.13 -12.17 -0.99
C GLY A 506 -12.84 -11.33 -1.00
N MET A 507 -11.81 -11.68 -1.76
CA MET A 507 -10.66 -10.79 -1.95
C MET A 507 -11.12 -9.47 -2.58
N ILE A 508 -10.66 -8.34 -2.04
CA ILE A 508 -10.87 -7.00 -2.61
C ILE A 508 -9.60 -6.63 -3.37
N VAL A 509 -9.74 -6.07 -4.57
CA VAL A 509 -8.63 -5.54 -5.39
C VAL A 509 -8.97 -4.20 -6.01
N SER A 510 -7.97 -3.34 -6.21
CA SER A 510 -8.08 -2.19 -7.11
C SER A 510 -8.05 -2.64 -8.57
N ASN A 511 -8.67 -1.82 -9.43
CA ASN A 511 -8.63 -1.90 -10.89
C ASN A 511 -8.34 -0.50 -11.41
N GLU A 512 -7.05 -0.19 -11.54
CA GLU A 512 -6.50 1.16 -11.63
C GLU A 512 -5.52 1.35 -12.81
N PRO A 513 -5.84 0.92 -14.05
CA PRO A 513 -4.96 1.21 -15.17
C PRO A 513 -4.73 2.71 -15.33
N GLY A 514 -3.55 3.05 -15.85
CA GLY A 514 -3.17 4.44 -16.08
C GLY A 514 -2.38 4.66 -17.36
N TYR A 515 -2.08 5.93 -17.62
CA TYR A 515 -1.17 6.38 -18.65
C TYR A 515 -0.59 7.73 -18.24
N TYR A 516 0.73 7.88 -18.32
CA TYR A 516 1.44 9.06 -17.84
C TYR A 516 2.32 9.59 -18.95
N ARG A 517 2.00 10.80 -19.45
CA ARG A 517 2.79 11.51 -20.45
C ARG A 517 3.66 12.53 -19.72
N GLU A 518 4.93 12.17 -19.55
CA GLU A 518 5.93 12.98 -18.85
C GLU A 518 5.90 14.45 -19.29
N GLY A 519 5.92 15.35 -18.30
CA GLY A 519 5.88 16.80 -18.52
C GLY A 519 4.56 17.34 -19.08
N GLN A 520 3.48 16.55 -19.13
CA GLN A 520 2.19 16.99 -19.71
C GLN A 520 0.97 16.66 -18.85
N TYR A 521 0.63 15.38 -18.70
CA TYR A 521 -0.56 14.93 -17.97
C TYR A 521 -0.49 13.45 -17.66
N GLY A 522 -1.24 13.02 -16.66
CA GLY A 522 -1.51 11.61 -16.43
C GLY A 522 -2.98 11.32 -16.25
N ILE A 523 -3.30 10.06 -16.42
CA ILE A 523 -4.64 9.50 -16.41
C ILE A 523 -4.59 8.23 -15.59
N ARG A 524 -5.50 8.08 -14.65
CA ARG A 524 -5.76 6.82 -13.95
C ARG A 524 -7.26 6.71 -13.69
N ILE A 525 -7.80 5.51 -13.90
CA ILE A 525 -9.22 5.22 -13.68
C ILE A 525 -9.29 4.04 -12.73
N GLU A 526 -9.70 4.31 -11.51
CA GLU A 526 -9.65 3.31 -10.46
C GLU A 526 -10.99 3.08 -9.80
N ASN A 527 -11.32 1.81 -9.63
CA ASN A 527 -12.35 1.36 -8.72
C ASN A 527 -11.83 0.17 -7.91
N LEU A 528 -12.25 0.06 -6.67
CA LEU A 528 -12.18 -1.19 -5.93
C LEU A 528 -13.31 -2.12 -6.36
N GLN A 529 -12.99 -3.41 -6.38
CA GLN A 529 -13.90 -4.50 -6.71
C GLN A 529 -13.52 -5.74 -5.89
N TYR A 530 -14.48 -6.61 -5.62
CA TYR A 530 -14.22 -7.87 -4.94
C TYR A 530 -14.47 -9.07 -5.83
N ILE A 531 -13.72 -10.16 -5.60
CA ILE A 531 -13.85 -11.41 -6.33
C ILE A 531 -15.13 -12.11 -5.84
N THR A 532 -16.02 -12.42 -6.77
CA THR A 532 -17.28 -13.13 -6.54
C THR A 532 -17.06 -14.66 -6.58
N PRO A 533 -17.87 -15.45 -5.84
CA PRO A 533 -17.87 -16.90 -5.95
C PRO A 533 -18.09 -17.38 -7.40
N PRO A 534 -17.57 -18.56 -7.77
CA PRO A 534 -17.74 -19.09 -9.11
C PRO A 534 -19.23 -19.29 -9.41
N ALA A 535 -19.67 -18.87 -10.60
CA ALA A 535 -21.06 -18.93 -11.03
C ALA A 535 -21.18 -19.49 -12.46
N PRO A 536 -22.27 -20.18 -12.78
CA PRO A 536 -22.49 -20.72 -14.12
C PRO A 536 -22.65 -19.60 -15.14
N ILE A 537 -22.05 -19.80 -16.32
CA ILE A 537 -22.25 -18.94 -17.49
C ILE A 537 -23.14 -19.68 -18.47
N GLU A 538 -24.15 -19.00 -19.04
CA GLU A 538 -25.07 -19.61 -20.00
C GLU A 538 -24.29 -20.19 -21.20
N GLY A 539 -24.45 -21.50 -21.43
CA GLY A 539 -23.72 -22.24 -22.47
C GLY A 539 -22.27 -22.61 -22.11
N GLY A 540 -21.79 -22.31 -20.91
CA GLY A 540 -20.49 -22.71 -20.39
C GLY A 540 -20.48 -24.11 -19.75
N GLU A 541 -19.30 -24.71 -19.65
CA GLU A 541 -19.09 -26.06 -19.07
C GLU A 541 -18.54 -26.03 -17.64
N ILE A 542 -18.02 -24.88 -17.19
CA ILE A 542 -17.47 -24.69 -15.84
C ILE A 542 -17.97 -23.37 -15.25
N ASP A 543 -18.12 -23.34 -13.94
CA ASP A 543 -18.43 -22.12 -13.20
C ASP A 543 -17.22 -21.19 -13.20
N MET A 544 -17.46 -19.88 -13.30
CA MET A 544 -16.42 -18.86 -13.42
C MET A 544 -16.52 -17.85 -12.30
N LEU A 545 -15.36 -17.50 -11.73
CA LEU A 545 -15.21 -16.32 -10.90
C LEU A 545 -15.44 -15.04 -11.74
N GLY A 546 -15.60 -13.91 -11.04
CA GLY A 546 -15.55 -12.59 -11.65
C GLY A 546 -15.54 -11.51 -10.59
N PHE A 547 -15.78 -10.26 -10.97
CA PHE A 547 -15.71 -9.13 -10.06
C PHE A 547 -17.08 -8.48 -9.80
N GLU A 548 -17.25 -7.91 -8.61
CA GLU A 548 -18.32 -6.96 -8.30
C GLU A 548 -17.73 -5.64 -7.78
N CYS A 549 -18.24 -4.53 -8.31
CA CYS A 549 -17.73 -3.19 -8.05
C CYS A 549 -18.12 -2.65 -6.66
N LEU A 550 -17.16 -2.07 -5.96
CA LEU A 550 -17.35 -1.36 -4.70
C LEU A 550 -17.37 0.16 -4.89
N THR A 551 -16.52 0.73 -5.76
CA THR A 551 -16.40 2.19 -5.94
C THR A 551 -17.51 2.80 -6.79
N PHE A 552 -18.19 3.82 -6.27
CA PHE A 552 -19.29 4.51 -6.96
C PHE A 552 -18.99 6.00 -7.17
N ALA A 553 -18.55 6.36 -8.38
CA ALA A 553 -18.44 7.74 -8.83
C ALA A 553 -18.49 7.80 -10.36
N PRO A 554 -19.10 8.83 -10.97
CA PRO A 554 -19.20 8.91 -12.43
C PRO A 554 -17.83 8.92 -13.11
N LEU A 555 -17.79 8.46 -14.36
CA LEU A 555 -16.63 8.56 -15.24
C LEU A 555 -16.74 9.88 -16.03
N ALA A 556 -15.62 10.50 -16.39
CA ALA A 556 -15.59 11.76 -17.10
C ALA A 556 -16.04 11.56 -18.56
N ARG A 557 -17.32 11.80 -18.84
CA ARG A 557 -17.92 11.55 -20.17
C ARG A 557 -17.25 12.34 -21.29
N ASP A 558 -16.78 13.55 -21.00
CA ASP A 558 -16.13 14.44 -21.97
C ASP A 558 -14.72 13.97 -22.36
N LEU A 559 -14.15 13.00 -21.64
CA LEU A 559 -12.89 12.34 -21.98
C LEU A 559 -13.09 11.01 -22.74
N ILE A 560 -14.33 10.63 -23.07
CA ILE A 560 -14.62 9.36 -23.74
C ILE A 560 -14.86 9.58 -25.23
N ASP A 561 -13.92 9.13 -26.07
CA ASP A 561 -14.18 8.95 -27.50
C ASP A 561 -15.04 7.71 -27.70
N VAL A 562 -16.36 7.96 -27.78
CA VAL A 562 -17.37 6.94 -28.03
C VAL A 562 -17.05 6.09 -29.26
N LYS A 563 -16.37 6.62 -30.28
CA LYS A 563 -16.03 5.87 -31.51
C LYS A 563 -14.96 4.81 -31.28
N LEU A 564 -14.11 4.94 -30.25
CA LEU A 564 -13.11 3.94 -29.87
C LEU A 564 -13.68 2.83 -28.98
N LEU A 565 -14.89 3.01 -28.44
CA LEU A 565 -15.59 2.00 -27.65
C LEU A 565 -16.45 1.08 -28.53
N THR A 566 -16.30 -0.22 -28.30
CA THR A 566 -17.21 -1.27 -28.76
C THR A 566 -18.60 -1.10 -28.15
N LYS A 567 -19.60 -1.85 -28.67
CA LYS A 567 -20.97 -1.77 -28.14
C LYS A 567 -21.04 -2.26 -26.70
N GLU A 568 -20.27 -3.29 -26.38
CA GLU A 568 -20.19 -3.93 -25.08
C GLU A 568 -19.54 -3.01 -24.05
N GLU A 569 -18.47 -2.31 -24.42
CA GLU A 569 -17.83 -1.31 -23.55
C GLU A 569 -18.74 -0.11 -23.29
N ARG A 570 -19.45 0.40 -24.32
CA ARG A 570 -20.47 1.45 -24.12
C ARG A 570 -21.59 0.97 -23.20
N LYS A 571 -22.01 -0.30 -23.35
CA LYS A 571 -23.02 -0.90 -22.46
C LYS A 571 -22.51 -0.93 -21.02
N TYR A 572 -21.26 -1.33 -20.79
CA TYR A 572 -20.65 -1.30 -19.45
C TYR A 572 -20.69 0.11 -18.85
N VAL A 573 -20.22 1.14 -19.57
CA VAL A 573 -20.21 2.52 -19.05
C VAL A 573 -21.63 2.94 -18.64
N ASN A 574 -22.61 2.67 -19.49
CA ASN A 574 -24.01 2.99 -19.25
C ASN A 574 -24.59 2.24 -18.04
N ASP A 575 -24.26 0.95 -17.89
CA ASP A 575 -24.73 0.13 -16.76
C ASP A 575 -24.05 0.54 -15.44
N TYR A 576 -22.74 0.85 -15.48
CA TYR A 576 -21.99 1.37 -14.33
C TYR A 576 -22.56 2.72 -13.88
N HIS A 577 -22.77 3.67 -14.79
CA HIS A 577 -23.39 4.96 -14.49
C HIS A 577 -24.80 4.82 -13.92
N LYS A 578 -25.59 3.85 -14.40
CA LYS A 578 -26.91 3.54 -13.85
C LYS A 578 -26.81 2.97 -12.42
N LEU A 579 -25.77 2.17 -12.13
CA LEU A 579 -25.49 1.67 -10.78
C LEU A 579 -25.07 2.82 -9.84
N VAL A 580 -24.16 3.70 -10.27
CA VAL A 580 -23.75 4.90 -9.53
C VAL A 580 -24.98 5.75 -9.18
N TRP A 581 -25.82 6.06 -10.18
CA TRP A 581 -27.08 6.77 -9.96
C TRP A 581 -27.95 6.07 -8.92
N LYS A 582 -28.19 4.76 -9.07
CA LYS A 582 -29.04 3.97 -8.16
C LYS A 582 -28.54 4.02 -6.71
N ARG A 583 -27.23 3.94 -6.49
CA ARG A 583 -26.61 3.91 -5.15
C ARG A 583 -26.61 5.28 -4.48
N LEU A 584 -26.38 6.35 -5.25
CA LEU A 584 -26.06 7.68 -4.67
C LEU A 584 -27.20 8.70 -4.71
N ASN A 585 -28.13 8.64 -5.68
CA ASN A 585 -29.07 9.74 -5.95
C ASN A 585 -29.92 10.20 -4.75
N ARG A 586 -30.23 9.31 -3.79
CA ARG A 586 -31.06 9.63 -2.62
C ARG A 586 -30.25 10.19 -1.44
N LYS A 587 -28.92 10.20 -1.56
CA LYS A 587 -27.98 10.61 -0.52
C LYS A 587 -27.29 11.94 -0.84
N LEU A 588 -27.52 12.46 -2.05
CA LEU A 588 -26.94 13.71 -2.54
C LEU A 588 -27.89 14.89 -2.30
N PRO A 589 -27.36 16.10 -2.09
CA PRO A 589 -28.14 17.33 -2.17
C PRO A 589 -28.71 17.52 -3.59
N ASP A 590 -29.76 18.33 -3.73
CA ASP A 590 -30.55 18.41 -4.96
C ASP A 590 -29.75 18.90 -6.19
N ASP A 591 -28.82 19.82 -6.00
CA ASP A 591 -27.89 20.34 -7.01
C ASP A 591 -26.92 19.26 -7.50
N ALA A 592 -26.18 18.61 -6.59
CA ALA A 592 -25.25 17.54 -6.93
C ALA A 592 -25.97 16.32 -7.51
N LYS A 593 -27.21 16.07 -7.09
CA LYS A 593 -28.07 15.03 -7.67
C LYS A 593 -28.50 15.38 -9.09
N ALA A 594 -28.90 16.63 -9.35
CA ALA A 594 -29.22 17.07 -10.71
C ALA A 594 -28.01 16.95 -11.62
N TRP A 595 -26.84 17.37 -11.15
CA TRP A 595 -25.57 17.20 -11.83
C TRP A 595 -25.24 15.73 -12.11
N LEU A 596 -25.34 14.85 -11.10
CA LEU A 596 -25.05 13.42 -11.28
C LEU A 596 -25.93 12.80 -12.36
N LYS A 597 -27.18 13.24 -12.50
CA LYS A 597 -28.10 12.75 -13.54
C LYS A 597 -27.57 13.04 -14.94
N GLU A 598 -26.98 14.21 -15.12
CA GLU A 598 -26.36 14.66 -16.36
C GLU A 598 -25.02 13.94 -16.59
N ALA A 599 -24.17 13.86 -15.57
CA ALA A 599 -22.89 13.14 -15.60
C ALA A 599 -23.03 11.62 -15.84
N THR A 600 -24.21 11.05 -15.62
CA THR A 600 -24.52 9.62 -15.82
C THR A 600 -25.45 9.35 -17.02
N LYS A 601 -25.63 10.33 -17.92
CA LYS A 601 -26.39 10.14 -19.16
C LYS A 601 -25.74 9.09 -20.06
N ARG A 602 -26.60 8.38 -20.78
CA ARG A 602 -26.19 7.34 -21.73
C ARG A 602 -25.30 7.91 -22.84
N ILE A 603 -24.22 7.18 -23.19
CA ILE A 603 -23.34 7.44 -24.34
C ILE A 603 -23.48 6.40 -25.44
#